data_AF-A0A1G1GSP1-F1
#
_entry.id   AF-A0A1G1GSP1-F1
#
_cell.length_a   1.000
_cell.length_b   1.000
_cell.length_c   1.000
_cell.angle_alpha   90.00
_cell.angle_beta   90.00
_cell.angle_gamma   90.00
#
_symmetry.space_group_name_H-M   'P 1'
#
loop_
_entity.id
_entity.type
_entity.pdbx_description
1 polymer ?
#
loop_
_entity_poly.entity_id
_entity_poly.type
_entity_poly.pdbx_seq_one_letter_code
_entity_poly.pdbx_strand_id
1 'polypeptide(L)'
;MKLAAKLLLVLLICQVSLFQGCGDHSSVPDGSILVFDPASVTFKGIPGDTAQNFRVIARYADETPIPYARIRIYGQFAAPAPGALYQFYWYPNGTQQPNVAIDSGYEAQTNEYGVAEFSIEITAGTSSFEDTLYAVSGTASVSAVLKFE
;
A
#
# COMPACT_ATOMS: atom_id res chain seq x y z
N MET A 1 -8.66 46.37 -28.21
CA MET A 1 -9.12 45.79 -26.93
C MET A 1 -9.23 44.25 -26.89
N LYS A 2 -8.98 43.51 -27.98
CA LYS A 2 -9.08 42.03 -27.99
C LYS A 2 -7.83 41.28 -27.48
N LEU A 3 -6.70 41.98 -27.30
CA LEU A 3 -5.43 41.38 -26.87
C LEU A 3 -5.33 41.23 -25.34
N ALA A 4 -5.87 42.20 -24.59
CA ALA A 4 -5.81 42.20 -23.12
C ALA A 4 -6.61 41.05 -22.48
N ALA A 5 -7.75 40.68 -23.08
CA ALA A 5 -8.60 39.59 -22.59
C ALA A 5 -7.95 38.20 -22.77
N LYS A 6 -7.13 38.02 -23.82
CA LYS A 6 -6.42 36.74 -24.06
C LYS A 6 -5.25 36.55 -23.08
N LEU A 7 -4.58 37.64 -22.70
CA LEU A 7 -3.47 37.60 -21.74
C LEU A 7 -3.96 37.25 -20.32
N LEU A 8 -5.13 37.77 -19.93
CA LEU A 8 -5.73 37.53 -18.62
C LEU A 8 -6.18 36.06 -18.43
N LEU A 9 -6.65 35.42 -19.50
CA LEU A 9 -7.06 34.00 -19.46
C LEU A 9 -5.87 33.04 -19.32
N VAL A 10 -4.74 33.35 -19.96
CA VAL A 10 -3.50 32.55 -19.85
C VAL A 10 -2.90 32.67 -18.45
N LEU A 11 -2.96 33.85 -17.82
CA LEU A 11 -2.50 34.04 -16.45
C LEU A 11 -3.37 33.30 -15.42
N LEU A 12 -4.68 33.17 -15.66
CA LEU A 12 -5.59 32.45 -14.75
C LEU A 12 -5.39 30.93 -14.79
N ILE A 13 -5.08 30.36 -15.96
CA ILE A 13 -4.85 28.91 -16.12
C ILE A 13 -3.50 28.51 -15.50
N CYS A 14 -2.51 29.41 -15.50
CA CYS A 14 -1.19 29.15 -14.93
C CYS A 14 -1.20 28.99 -13.40
N GLN A 15 -2.20 29.53 -12.69
CA GLN A 15 -2.28 29.40 -11.23
C GLN A 15 -2.84 28.05 -10.76
N VAL A 16 -3.60 27.33 -11.61
CA VAL A 16 -4.13 26.01 -11.23
C VAL A 16 -3.04 24.94 -11.26
N SER A 17 -1.99 25.12 -12.07
CA SER A 17 -0.88 24.17 -12.18
C SER A 17 0.21 24.35 -11.12
N LEU A 18 0.23 25.47 -10.38
CA LEU A 18 1.28 25.79 -9.41
C LEU A 18 0.97 25.31 -7.98
N PHE A 19 -0.21 24.72 -7.75
CA PHE A 19 -0.53 24.00 -6.51
C PHE A 19 -0.32 22.48 -6.63
N GLN A 20 0.41 22.01 -7.66
CA GLN A 20 1.15 20.76 -7.51
C GLN A 20 2.39 21.08 -6.68
N GLY A 21 2.18 21.21 -5.36
CA GLY A 21 3.27 21.37 -4.43
C GLY A 21 4.30 20.29 -4.70
N CYS A 22 5.57 20.69 -4.79
CA CYS A 22 6.72 19.82 -4.54
C CYS A 22 6.66 19.37 -3.06
N GLY A 23 5.60 18.65 -2.68
CA GLY A 23 5.57 17.92 -1.44
C GLY A 23 6.52 16.76 -1.64
N ASP A 24 7.55 16.68 -0.80
CA ASP A 24 8.38 15.49 -0.71
C ASP A 24 7.43 14.31 -0.44
N HIS A 25 7.20 13.47 -1.45
CA HIS A 25 6.32 12.30 -1.36
C HIS A 25 6.94 11.18 -0.50
N SER A 26 7.80 11.56 0.45
CA SER A 26 8.56 10.66 1.29
C SER A 26 7.70 9.95 2.33
N SER A 27 6.57 10.55 2.75
CA SER A 27 5.60 9.96 3.68
C SER A 27 4.23 10.65 3.63
N VAL A 28 3.21 10.04 4.23
CA VAL A 28 1.92 10.69 4.46
C VAL A 28 2.06 11.82 5.50
N PRO A 29 1.34 12.94 5.35
CA PRO A 29 1.40 14.05 6.31
C PRO A 29 0.87 13.68 7.71
N ASP A 30 1.32 14.40 8.75
CA ASP A 30 0.83 14.20 10.11
C ASP A 30 -0.69 14.37 10.23
N GLY A 31 -1.32 13.50 11.02
CA GLY A 31 -2.78 13.44 11.17
C GLY A 31 -3.50 12.67 10.05
N SER A 32 -2.76 12.10 9.09
CA SER A 32 -3.30 11.20 8.07
C SER A 32 -3.68 9.84 8.65
N ILE A 33 -4.54 9.12 7.93
CA ILE A 33 -5.09 7.84 8.31
C ILE A 33 -4.59 6.78 7.33
N LEU A 34 -4.08 5.66 7.86
CA LEU A 34 -3.82 4.45 7.09
C LEU A 34 -4.87 3.40 7.44
N VAL A 35 -5.33 2.65 6.43
CA VAL A 35 -6.29 1.56 6.60
C VAL A 35 -5.78 0.34 5.85
N PHE A 36 -5.73 -0.81 6.54
CA PHE A 36 -5.62 -2.09 5.87
C PHE A 36 -6.98 -2.58 5.41
N ASP A 37 -7.03 -3.08 4.19
CA ASP A 37 -8.20 -3.77 3.66
C ASP A 37 -7.79 -5.06 2.93
N PRO A 38 -8.15 -6.24 3.44
CA PRO A 38 -8.89 -6.47 4.69
C PRO A 38 -8.05 -6.15 5.95
N ALA A 39 -8.71 -5.73 7.03
CA ALA A 39 -8.07 -5.50 8.34
C ALA A 39 -7.76 -6.82 9.10
N SER A 40 -8.40 -7.92 8.72
CA SER A 40 -8.12 -9.25 9.27
C SER A 40 -8.49 -10.34 8.28
N VAL A 41 -7.69 -11.40 8.21
CA VAL A 41 -7.97 -12.59 7.41
C VAL A 41 -7.72 -13.85 8.22
N THR A 42 -8.62 -14.83 8.10
CA THR A 42 -8.45 -16.16 8.70
C THR A 42 -8.63 -17.22 7.63
N PHE A 43 -7.62 -18.08 7.49
CA PHE A 43 -7.61 -19.23 6.60
C PHE A 43 -7.88 -20.50 7.41
N LYS A 44 -8.69 -21.41 6.85
CA LYS A 44 -9.00 -22.70 7.46
C LYS A 44 -8.72 -23.81 6.47
N GLY A 45 -7.57 -24.44 6.60
CA GLY A 45 -7.09 -25.47 5.67
C GLY A 45 -6.91 -24.96 4.24
N ILE A 46 -5.68 -24.94 3.74
CA ILE A 46 -5.39 -24.61 2.34
C ILE A 46 -5.03 -25.89 1.58
N PRO A 47 -5.72 -26.24 0.48
CA PRO A 47 -5.44 -27.45 -0.31
C PRO A 47 -4.17 -27.32 -1.16
N GLY A 48 -3.62 -26.11 -1.25
CA GLY A 48 -2.42 -25.74 -1.99
C GLY A 48 -2.01 -24.32 -1.63
N ASP A 49 -0.96 -23.81 -2.28
CA ASP A 49 -0.52 -22.43 -2.10
C ASP A 49 -1.69 -21.46 -2.34
N THR A 50 -1.86 -20.50 -1.43
CA THR A 50 -3.02 -19.60 -1.46
C THR A 50 -2.56 -18.16 -1.42
N ALA A 51 -2.93 -17.40 -2.44
CA ALA A 51 -2.67 -15.97 -2.51
C ALA A 51 -3.82 -15.16 -1.86
N GLN A 52 -3.45 -14.14 -1.09
CA GLN A 52 -4.36 -13.18 -0.48
C GLN A 52 -3.91 -11.77 -0.77
N ASN A 53 -4.81 -10.98 -1.34
CA ASN A 53 -4.53 -9.59 -1.68
C ASN A 53 -4.82 -8.69 -0.48
N PHE A 54 -3.97 -7.69 -0.29
CA PHE A 54 -4.13 -6.64 0.70
C PHE A 54 -3.97 -5.29 0.04
N ARG A 55 -4.64 -4.30 0.63
CA ARG A 55 -4.52 -2.90 0.28
C ARG A 55 -4.18 -2.10 1.51
N VAL A 56 -3.28 -1.14 1.36
CA VAL A 56 -3.09 -0.06 2.33
C VAL A 56 -3.63 1.21 1.70
N ILE A 57 -4.64 1.79 2.32
CA ILE A 57 -5.32 2.99 1.86
C ILE A 57 -4.84 4.16 2.73
N ALA A 58 -4.27 5.18 2.10
CA ALA A 58 -3.81 6.40 2.75
C ALA A 58 -4.76 7.57 2.46
N ARG A 59 -5.28 8.18 3.53
CA ARG A 59 -6.23 9.30 3.47
C ARG A 59 -5.78 10.44 4.37
N TYR A 60 -6.04 11.67 3.95
CA TYR A 60 -6.05 12.82 4.85
C TYR A 60 -7.18 12.66 5.88
N ALA A 61 -7.18 13.48 6.93
CA ALA A 61 -8.22 13.47 7.96
C ALA A 61 -9.63 13.77 7.42
N ASP A 62 -9.73 14.42 6.25
CA ASP A 62 -10.99 14.71 5.55
C ASP A 62 -11.39 13.62 4.54
N GLU A 63 -10.75 12.44 4.60
CA GLU A 63 -10.94 11.29 3.71
C GLU A 63 -10.48 11.49 2.25
N THR A 64 -9.84 12.62 1.94
CA THR A 64 -9.21 12.84 0.63
C THR A 64 -8.05 11.85 0.43
N PRO A 65 -7.92 11.19 -0.74
CA PRO A 65 -6.81 10.26 -0.98
C PRO A 65 -5.45 10.95 -1.01
N ILE A 66 -4.42 10.26 -0.52
CA ILE A 66 -3.03 10.73 -0.53
C ILE A 66 -2.27 9.97 -1.63
N PRO A 67 -2.11 10.57 -2.82
CA PRO A 67 -1.44 9.90 -3.92
C PRO A 67 0.09 9.89 -3.75
N TYR A 68 0.73 8.85 -4.28
CA TYR A 68 2.19 8.71 -4.38
C TYR A 68 2.96 8.70 -3.06
N ALA A 69 2.28 8.50 -1.93
CA ALA A 69 2.91 8.38 -0.61
C ALA A 69 3.66 7.06 -0.48
N ARG A 70 4.85 7.09 0.13
CA ARG A 70 5.60 5.88 0.48
C ARG A 70 5.07 5.27 1.76
N ILE A 71 4.85 3.97 1.76
CA ILE A 71 4.35 3.18 2.88
C ILE A 71 5.28 2.00 3.08
N ARG A 72 5.84 1.88 4.29
CA ARG A 72 6.60 0.71 4.68
C ARG A 72 5.66 -0.40 5.15
N ILE A 73 5.76 -1.58 4.55
CA ILE A 73 4.91 -2.74 4.86
C ILE A 73 5.80 -3.89 5.36
N TYR A 74 5.37 -4.55 6.45
CA TYR A 74 6.10 -5.67 7.05
C TYR A 74 5.19 -6.60 7.87
N GLY A 75 5.65 -7.82 8.09
CA GLY A 75 5.05 -8.83 8.99
C GLY A 75 6.15 -9.66 9.64
N GLN A 76 5.88 -10.25 10.82
CA GLN A 76 6.95 -10.90 11.61
C GLN A 76 7.42 -12.22 11.01
N PHE A 77 6.51 -12.98 10.42
CA PHE A 77 6.75 -14.31 9.88
C PHE A 77 6.83 -14.35 8.34
N ALA A 78 6.79 -13.18 7.70
CA ALA A 78 7.13 -13.04 6.29
C ALA A 78 8.65 -13.05 6.09
N ALA A 79 9.17 -13.81 5.10
CA ALA A 79 10.60 -13.87 4.83
C ALA A 79 10.96 -14.02 3.33
N PRO A 80 12.15 -13.57 2.90
CA PRO A 80 12.70 -13.84 1.58
C PRO A 80 13.51 -15.15 1.56
N ALA A 81 12.85 -16.30 1.68
CA ALA A 81 13.46 -17.62 1.47
C ALA A 81 12.42 -18.75 1.41
N PRO A 82 12.77 -19.92 0.84
CA PRO A 82 12.00 -21.16 1.03
C PRO A 82 11.90 -21.52 2.52
N GLY A 83 10.67 -21.74 3.03
CA GLY A 83 10.40 -22.08 4.42
C GLY A 83 9.79 -20.95 5.27
N ALA A 84 9.54 -19.78 4.70
CA ALA A 84 8.67 -18.76 5.31
C ALA A 84 7.24 -19.32 5.48
N LEU A 85 6.49 -18.85 6.49
CA LEU A 85 5.07 -19.22 6.63
C LEU A 85 4.23 -18.62 5.51
N TYR A 86 4.61 -17.43 5.07
CA TYR A 86 4.06 -16.76 3.90
C TYR A 86 5.06 -15.75 3.32
N GLN A 87 4.83 -15.30 2.10
CA GLN A 87 5.72 -14.40 1.36
C GLN A 87 4.96 -13.21 0.79
N PHE A 88 5.59 -12.03 0.69
CA PHE A 88 5.00 -10.84 0.07
C PHE A 88 5.28 -10.78 -1.44
N TYR A 89 4.38 -10.15 -2.17
CA TYR A 89 4.51 -9.86 -3.60
C TYR A 89 3.96 -8.46 -3.92
N TRP A 90 4.64 -7.72 -4.79
CA TRP A 90 4.26 -6.35 -5.19
C TRP A 90 2.87 -6.23 -5.79
N TYR A 91 2.38 -7.27 -6.45
CA TYR A 91 1.17 -7.19 -7.24
C TYR A 91 0.07 -8.10 -6.66
N PRO A 92 -1.20 -7.68 -6.77
CA PRO A 92 -2.34 -8.54 -6.48
C PRO A 92 -2.27 -9.84 -7.27
N ASN A 93 -2.60 -10.96 -6.63
CA ASN A 93 -2.57 -12.34 -7.14
C ASN A 93 -1.17 -12.96 -7.33
N GLY A 94 -0.09 -12.31 -6.86
CA GLY A 94 1.27 -12.86 -6.86
C GLY A 94 1.89 -13.14 -8.23
N THR A 95 1.22 -12.77 -9.33
CA THR A 95 1.44 -13.39 -10.65
C THR A 95 2.15 -12.53 -11.71
N GLN A 96 2.59 -11.30 -11.41
CA GLN A 96 3.29 -10.45 -12.39
C GLN A 96 4.80 -10.32 -12.12
N GLN A 97 5.59 -10.78 -13.10
CA GLN A 97 7.06 -10.93 -13.13
C GLN A 97 7.61 -11.92 -12.08
N PRO A 98 8.53 -12.81 -12.49
CA PRO A 98 8.46 -14.25 -12.20
C PRO A 98 8.46 -14.56 -10.70
N ASN A 99 7.28 -14.64 -10.06
CA ASN A 99 7.05 -15.05 -8.67
C ASN A 99 8.18 -14.63 -7.71
N VAL A 100 8.68 -13.39 -7.83
CA VAL A 100 9.78 -12.94 -6.98
C VAL A 100 9.16 -12.41 -5.70
N ALA A 101 9.13 -13.27 -4.68
CA ALA A 101 8.83 -12.86 -3.33
C ALA A 101 9.73 -11.68 -2.93
N ILE A 102 9.17 -10.74 -2.19
CA ILE A 102 9.89 -9.55 -1.71
C ILE A 102 10.12 -9.63 -0.21
N ASP A 103 11.20 -9.01 0.23
CA ASP A 103 11.61 -8.97 1.62
C ASP A 103 10.51 -8.35 2.50
N SER A 104 10.27 -8.96 3.68
CA SER A 104 9.47 -8.32 4.72
C SER A 104 10.14 -7.02 5.17
N GLY A 105 9.40 -5.92 5.16
CA GLY A 105 9.98 -4.60 5.30
C GLY A 105 10.38 -4.00 3.96
N TYR A 106 9.38 -3.74 3.12
CA TYR A 106 9.55 -3.09 1.83
C TYR A 106 8.76 -1.78 1.77
N GLU A 107 9.14 -0.89 0.85
CA GLU A 107 8.49 0.41 0.64
C GLU A 107 7.56 0.35 -0.59
N ALA A 108 6.25 0.36 -0.36
CA ALA A 108 5.26 0.52 -1.41
C ALA A 108 4.95 2.00 -1.65
N GLN A 109 4.46 2.33 -2.86
CA GLN A 109 3.97 3.66 -3.17
C GLN A 109 2.47 3.59 -3.47
N THR A 110 1.68 4.52 -2.92
CA THR A 110 0.27 4.63 -3.26
C THR A 110 0.06 5.13 -4.68
N ASN A 111 -0.96 4.63 -5.36
CA ASN A 111 -1.39 5.15 -6.66
C ASN A 111 -2.13 6.50 -6.53
N GLU A 112 -2.65 7.00 -7.65
CA GLU A 112 -3.46 8.23 -7.73
C GLU A 112 -4.70 8.26 -6.83
N TYR A 113 -5.19 7.10 -6.38
CA TYR A 113 -6.33 6.96 -5.46
C TYR A 113 -5.91 6.75 -4.00
N GLY A 114 -4.62 6.91 -3.68
CA GLY A 114 -4.09 6.72 -2.33
C GLY A 114 -4.07 5.25 -1.89
N VAL A 115 -3.95 4.31 -2.83
CA VAL A 115 -3.94 2.88 -2.54
C VAL A 115 -2.60 2.26 -2.92
N ALA A 116 -1.96 1.58 -1.98
CA ALA A 116 -0.86 0.66 -2.23
C ALA A 116 -1.39 -0.77 -2.13
N GLU A 117 -1.18 -1.59 -3.16
CA GLU A 117 -1.66 -2.96 -3.21
C GLU A 117 -0.48 -3.92 -3.15
N PHE A 118 -0.70 -5.08 -2.53
CA PHE A 118 0.25 -6.18 -2.52
C PHE A 118 -0.51 -7.49 -2.32
N SER A 119 0.18 -8.61 -2.47
CA SER A 119 -0.36 -9.89 -2.06
C SER A 119 0.59 -10.61 -1.12
N ILE A 120 0.01 -11.53 -0.36
CA ILE A 120 0.76 -12.57 0.34
C ILE A 120 0.45 -13.90 -0.31
N GLU A 121 1.41 -14.82 -0.31
CA GLU A 121 1.18 -16.22 -0.61
C GLU A 121 1.49 -17.05 0.62
N ILE A 122 0.53 -17.87 1.05
CA ILE A 122 0.69 -18.83 2.13
C ILE A 122 1.02 -20.18 1.50
N THR A 123 2.15 -20.76 1.89
CA THR A 123 2.63 -22.03 1.33
C THR A 123 1.79 -23.21 1.83
N ALA A 124 1.52 -24.16 0.96
CA ALA A 124 0.86 -25.41 1.30
C ALA A 124 1.62 -26.15 2.42
N GLY A 125 0.88 -26.74 3.36
CA GLY A 125 1.47 -27.47 4.49
C GLY A 125 2.00 -26.60 5.62
N THR A 126 1.77 -25.28 5.57
CA THR A 126 2.01 -24.37 6.70
C THR A 126 1.19 -24.83 7.92
N SER A 127 1.81 -24.89 9.09
CA SER A 127 1.12 -25.16 10.37
C SER A 127 0.32 -23.94 10.84
N SER A 128 -0.57 -24.10 11.82
CA SER A 128 -1.30 -22.96 12.39
C SER A 128 -0.37 -21.81 12.79
N PHE A 129 -0.70 -20.59 12.40
CA PHE A 129 0.05 -19.40 12.77
C PHE A 129 -0.88 -18.19 12.90
N GLU A 130 -0.39 -17.18 13.61
CA GLU A 130 -1.00 -15.86 13.68
C GLU A 130 0.12 -14.83 13.53
N ASP A 131 -0.08 -13.86 12.65
CA ASP A 131 0.83 -12.75 12.43
C ASP A 131 0.07 -11.42 12.40
N THR A 132 0.77 -10.36 12.77
CA THR A 132 0.30 -8.98 12.59
C THR A 132 1.10 -8.33 11.47
N LEU A 133 0.40 -7.95 10.40
CA LEU A 133 0.92 -7.09 9.36
C LEU A 133 0.89 -5.65 9.85
N TYR A 134 1.91 -4.89 9.49
CA TYR A 134 2.01 -3.47 9.81
C TYR A 134 2.24 -2.66 8.53
N ALA A 135 1.63 -1.49 8.48
CA ALA A 135 1.93 -0.46 7.50
C ALA A 135 2.21 0.86 8.22
N VAL A 136 3.32 1.51 7.86
CA VAL A 136 3.78 2.75 8.50
C VAL A 136 4.17 3.76 7.43
N SER A 137 3.79 5.01 7.63
CA SER A 137 4.24 6.14 6.81
C SER A 137 4.24 7.40 7.67
N GLY A 138 5.40 8.05 7.84
CA GLY A 138 5.52 9.21 8.74
C GLY A 138 5.12 8.83 10.18
N THR A 139 4.17 9.56 10.75
CA THR A 139 3.58 9.28 12.07
C THR A 139 2.36 8.36 12.02
N ALA A 140 1.81 8.09 10.82
CA ALA A 140 0.65 7.23 10.66
C ALA A 140 1.06 5.75 10.66
N SER A 141 0.29 4.91 11.34
CA SER A 141 0.48 3.47 11.36
C SER A 141 -0.86 2.74 11.44
N VAL A 142 -0.90 1.53 10.87
CA VAL A 142 -2.05 0.63 10.94
C VAL A 142 -1.56 -0.81 10.96
N SER A 143 -2.38 -1.71 11.51
CA SER A 143 -2.10 -3.13 11.55
C SER A 143 -3.26 -3.95 11.01
N ALA A 144 -2.96 -5.13 10.46
CA ALA A 144 -3.93 -6.15 10.10
C ALA A 144 -3.53 -7.50 10.69
N VAL A 145 -4.51 -8.36 10.98
CA VAL A 145 -4.25 -9.69 11.54
C VAL A 145 -4.37 -10.75 10.44
N LEU A 146 -3.38 -11.62 10.34
CA LEU A 146 -3.37 -12.76 9.46
C LEU A 146 -3.33 -14.02 10.30
N LYS A 147 -4.30 -14.92 10.11
CA LYS A 147 -4.39 -16.17 10.87
C LYS A 147 -4.56 -17.37 9.95
N PHE A 148 -3.86 -18.44 10.26
CA PHE A 148 -4.06 -19.76 9.68
C PHE A 148 -4.38 -20.75 10.80
N GLU A 149 -5.53 -21.43 10.68
CA GLU A 149 -6.06 -22.42 11.63
C GLU A 149 -6.19 -23.80 11.00
#